data_AF-A0A829X7S8-F1
#
_entry.id   AF-A0A829X7S8-F1
#
_cell.length_a   1.000
_cell.length_b   1.000
_cell.length_c   1.000
_cell.angle_alpha   90.00
_cell.angle_beta   90.00
_cell.angle_gamma   90.00
#
_symmetry.space_group_name_H-M   'P 1'
#
loop_
_entity.id
_entity.type
_entity.pdbx_description
1 polymer ?
#
loop_
_entity_poly.entity_id
_entity_poly.type
_entity_poly.pdbx_seq_one_letter_code
_entity_poly.pdbx_strand_id
1 'polypeptide(L)'
;MAGLARLAGLAAMTGTDAITADPVTVCAPPVDARLVGLCADLAATERERHRQMETARNLTAVQLGGLLTRRQMLMSAVCETKAASRDGLKAKARAVRLVLGDTVVPRNIREALMRSLLEDMQGGLL
;
A
#
# COMPACT_ATOMS: atom_id res chain seq x y z
N MET A 1 -27.41 23.65 -12.35
CA MET A 1 -26.50 22.52 -12.66
C MET A 1 -26.40 22.35 -14.17
N ALA A 2 -25.56 23.16 -14.82
CA ALA A 2 -25.42 23.23 -16.28
C ALA A 2 -23.93 23.16 -16.66
N GLY A 3 -23.27 22.05 -16.33
CA GLY A 3 -21.81 21.92 -16.47
C GLY A 3 -21.28 20.62 -17.08
N LEU A 4 -22.11 19.58 -17.28
CA LEU A 4 -21.66 18.28 -17.78
C LEU A 4 -22.05 17.99 -19.24
N ALA A 5 -22.90 18.80 -19.85
CA ALA A 5 -23.35 18.60 -21.23
C ALA A 5 -22.30 18.99 -22.30
N ARG A 6 -21.23 19.70 -21.92
CA ARG A 6 -20.31 20.33 -22.88
C ARG A 6 -19.11 19.46 -23.29
N LEU A 7 -18.97 18.26 -22.73
CA LEU A 7 -17.92 17.30 -23.14
C LEU A 7 -18.46 16.15 -24.02
N ALA A 8 -19.78 15.96 -24.10
CA ALA A 8 -20.38 14.93 -24.95
C ALA A 8 -20.36 15.28 -26.45
N GLY A 9 -20.17 16.56 -26.80
CA GLY A 9 -20.19 17.03 -28.18
C GLY A 9 -18.85 16.93 -28.95
N LEU A 10 -17.73 16.62 -28.29
CA LEU A 10 -16.42 16.57 -28.96
C LEU A 10 -16.04 15.17 -29.49
N ALA A 11 -16.73 14.11 -29.04
CA ALA A 11 -16.44 12.74 -29.48
C ALA A 11 -17.16 12.34 -30.78
N ALA A 12 -18.04 13.20 -31.33
CA ALA A 12 -18.84 12.90 -32.51
C ALA A 12 -18.14 13.18 -33.86
N MET A 13 -16.89 13.66 -33.87
CA MET A 13 -16.19 14.10 -35.10
C MET A 13 -15.09 13.15 -35.59
N THR A 14 -14.83 12.05 -34.91
CA THR A 14 -13.91 11.02 -35.40
C THR A 14 -14.68 9.71 -35.53
N GLY A 15 -15.13 9.44 -36.76
CA GLY A 15 -15.69 8.15 -37.14
C GLY A 15 -14.67 7.05 -36.93
N THR A 16 -14.76 6.38 -35.78
CA THR A 16 -14.12 5.10 -35.49
C THR A 16 -15.06 4.36 -34.57
N ASP A 17 -15.29 3.11 -34.93
CA ASP A 17 -16.29 2.19 -34.40
C ASP A 17 -16.58 2.37 -32.92
N ALA A 18 -17.88 2.42 -32.61
CA ALA A 18 -18.39 2.39 -31.25
C ALA A 18 -17.85 1.14 -30.54
N ILE A 19 -16.76 1.30 -29.80
CA ILE A 19 -16.39 0.39 -28.72
C ILE A 19 -17.57 0.49 -27.76
N THR A 20 -18.45 -0.52 -27.81
CA THR A 20 -19.46 -0.75 -26.78
C THR A 20 -18.69 -0.92 -25.49
N ALA A 21 -18.58 0.17 -24.72
CA ALA A 21 -18.03 0.13 -23.39
C ALA A 21 -18.96 -0.79 -22.59
N ASP A 22 -18.50 -2.02 -22.36
CA ASP A 22 -19.13 -2.95 -21.43
C ASP A 22 -19.43 -2.20 -20.13
N PRO A 23 -20.61 -2.40 -19.53
CA PRO A 23 -20.94 -1.76 -18.28
C PRO A 23 -19.86 -2.17 -17.27
N VAL A 24 -19.10 -1.19 -16.77
CA VAL A 24 -18.11 -1.39 -15.73
C VAL A 24 -18.85 -1.95 -14.51
N THR A 25 -18.90 -3.28 -14.43
CA THR A 25 -19.28 -3.97 -13.20
C THR A 25 -18.24 -3.54 -12.19
N VAL A 26 -18.65 -2.67 -11.27
CA VAL A 26 -17.84 -2.29 -10.11
C VAL A 26 -17.73 -3.55 -9.26
N CYS A 27 -16.75 -4.40 -9.58
CA CYS A 27 -16.39 -5.54 -8.75
C CYS A 27 -16.10 -4.99 -7.35
N ALA A 28 -16.74 -5.57 -6.34
CA ALA A 28 -16.38 -5.29 -4.96
C ALA A 28 -14.86 -5.49 -4.82
N PRO A 29 -14.15 -4.58 -4.12
CA PRO A 29 -12.71 -4.69 -3.98
C PRO A 29 -12.37 -6.05 -3.37
N PRO A 30 -11.29 -6.70 -3.84
CA PRO A 30 -10.91 -8.00 -3.30
C PRO A 30 -10.71 -7.91 -1.79
N VAL A 31 -10.95 -9.03 -1.10
CA VAL A 31 -10.68 -9.16 0.34
C VAL A 31 -9.24 -8.71 0.61
N ASP A 32 -9.04 -7.93 1.68
CA ASP A 32 -7.75 -7.36 2.07
C ASP A 32 -7.09 -6.40 1.06
N ALA A 33 -7.78 -5.91 0.01
CA ALA A 33 -7.19 -4.99 -0.97
C ALA A 33 -6.45 -3.80 -0.34
N ARG A 34 -7.04 -3.21 0.70
CA ARG A 34 -6.43 -2.12 1.46
C ARG A 34 -5.14 -2.55 2.17
N LEU A 35 -5.17 -3.70 2.85
CA LEU A 35 -3.99 -4.23 3.54
C LEU A 35 -2.87 -4.54 2.55
N VAL A 36 -3.19 -5.15 1.41
CA VAL A 36 -2.23 -5.45 0.34
C VAL A 36 -1.62 -4.17 -0.21
N GLY A 37 -2.42 -3.13 -0.45
CA GLY A 37 -1.94 -1.81 -0.86
C GLY A 37 -0.96 -1.19 0.15
N LEU A 38 -1.33 -1.18 1.43
CA LEU A 38 -0.46 -0.69 2.51
C LEU A 38 0.86 -1.45 2.59
N CYS A 39 0.82 -2.79 2.45
CA CYS A 39 2.02 -3.62 2.43
C CYS A 39 2.92 -3.32 1.21
N ALA A 40 2.33 -3.07 0.04
CA ALA A 40 3.06 -2.72 -1.17
C ALA A 40 3.74 -1.34 -1.05
N ASP A 41 3.02 -0.35 -0.51
CA ASP A 41 3.56 0.99 -0.26
C ASP A 41 4.68 0.97 0.76
N LEU A 42 4.55 0.16 1.82
CA LEU A 42 5.62 -0.02 2.80
C LEU A 42 6.86 -0.66 2.16
N ALA A 43 6.68 -1.70 1.34
CA ALA A 43 7.78 -2.34 0.62
C ALA A 43 8.44 -1.42 -0.41
N ALA A 44 7.69 -0.52 -1.05
CA ALA A 44 8.26 0.50 -1.95
C ALA A 44 9.06 1.54 -1.16
N THR A 45 8.53 1.97 -0.01
CA THR A 45 9.20 2.92 0.90
C THR A 45 10.51 2.35 1.45
N GLU A 46 10.53 1.07 1.86
CA GLU A 46 11.77 0.42 2.32
C GLU A 46 12.82 0.28 1.22
N ARG A 47 12.40 -0.08 -0.01
CA ARG A 47 13.31 -0.16 -1.16
C ARG A 47 13.90 1.21 -1.50
N GLU A 48 13.10 2.25 -1.47
CA GLU A 48 13.57 3.61 -1.71
C GLU A 48 14.57 4.03 -0.62
N ARG A 49 14.25 3.79 0.65
CA ARG A 49 15.17 4.05 1.76
C ARG A 49 16.50 3.31 1.59
N HIS A 50 16.46 2.02 1.24
CA HIS A 50 17.67 1.23 1.04
C HIS A 50 18.51 1.79 -0.10
N ARG A 51 17.90 2.09 -1.25
CA ARG A 51 18.59 2.74 -2.38
C ARG A 51 19.25 4.05 -1.97
N GLN A 52 18.55 4.89 -1.20
CA GLN A 52 19.10 6.17 -0.77
C GLN A 52 20.28 6.00 0.20
N MET A 53 20.26 4.97 1.05
CA MET A 53 21.39 4.63 1.91
C MET A 53 22.58 4.07 1.13
N GLU A 54 22.35 3.23 0.12
CA GLU A 54 23.41 2.64 -0.71
C GLU A 54 24.03 3.67 -1.67
N THR A 55 23.24 4.61 -2.19
CA THR A 55 23.71 5.56 -3.22
C THR A 55 24.49 6.75 -2.62
N ALA A 56 24.65 6.83 -1.29
CA ALA A 56 25.37 7.89 -0.58
C ALA A 56 25.07 9.32 -1.09
N ARG A 57 23.82 9.57 -1.53
CA ARG A 57 23.41 10.89 -2.03
C ARG A 57 23.00 11.78 -0.88
N ASN A 58 23.25 13.08 -1.04
CA ASN A 58 22.84 14.14 -0.12
C ASN A 58 21.31 14.29 -0.12
N LEU A 59 20.61 13.37 0.54
CA LEU A 59 19.21 13.59 0.91
C LEU A 59 19.16 14.83 1.81
N THR A 60 18.31 15.78 1.45
CA THR A 60 18.01 16.88 2.37
C THR A 60 17.34 16.31 3.62
N ALA A 61 17.55 16.95 4.78
CA ALA A 61 16.91 16.54 6.03
C ALA A 61 15.37 16.45 5.90
N VAL A 62 14.78 17.32 5.06
CA VAL A 62 13.33 17.30 4.76
C VAL A 62 12.92 16.04 4.02
N GLN A 63 13.67 15.61 2.99
CA GLN A 63 13.35 14.40 2.23
C GLN A 63 13.53 13.14 3.08
N LEU A 64 14.61 13.08 3.88
CA LEU A 64 14.81 11.98 4.82
C LEU A 64 13.70 11.94 5.88
N GLY A 65 13.36 13.10 6.45
CA GLY A 65 12.26 13.24 7.40
C GLY A 65 10.93 12.75 6.82
N GLY A 66 10.58 13.20 5.62
CA GLY A 66 9.36 12.77 4.93
C GLY A 66 9.31 11.27 4.66
N LEU A 67 10.44 10.67 4.27
CA LEU A 67 10.55 9.23 4.05
C LEU A 67 10.35 8.44 5.35
N LEU A 68 10.98 8.87 6.45
CA LEU A 68 10.83 8.25 7.77
C LEU A 68 9.42 8.40 8.32
N THR A 69 8.79 9.57 8.17
CA THR A 69 7.39 9.80 8.57
C THR A 69 6.44 8.91 7.78
N ARG A 70 6.61 8.82 6.45
CA ARG A 70 5.79 7.94 5.60
C ARG A 70 5.93 6.48 6.02
N ARG A 71 7.17 6.03 6.27
CA ARG A 71 7.44 4.67 6.78
C ARG A 71 6.71 4.41 8.09
N GLN A 72 6.83 5.31 9.07
CA GLN A 72 6.18 5.14 10.38
C GLN A 72 4.65 5.05 10.25
N MET A 73 4.05 5.91 9.43
CA MET A 73 2.61 5.89 9.16
C MET A 73 2.18 4.56 8.55
N LEU A 74 2.90 4.07 7.54
CA LEU A 74 2.60 2.80 6.88
C LEU A 74 2.75 1.61 7.82
N MET A 75 3.77 1.60 8.68
CA MET A 75 3.96 0.55 9.70
C MET A 75 2.78 0.53 10.68
N SER A 76 2.32 1.69 11.17
CA SER A 76 1.14 1.78 12.03
C SER A 76 -0.12 1.28 11.32
N ALA A 77 -0.35 1.75 10.09
CA ALA A 77 -1.51 1.35 9.29
C ALA A 77 -1.55 -0.16 9.01
N VAL A 78 -0.40 -0.78 8.74
CA VAL A 78 -0.28 -2.24 8.57
C VAL A 78 -0.55 -2.98 9.88
N CYS A 79 -0.07 -2.47 11.02
CA CYS A 79 -0.38 -3.05 12.34
C CYS A 79 -1.87 -3.02 12.66
N GLU A 80 -2.54 -1.91 12.37
CA GLU A 80 -3.95 -1.67 12.70
C GLU A 80 -4.90 -2.39 11.75
N THR A 81 -4.46 -2.69 10.53
CA THR A 81 -5.28 -3.38 9.52
C THR A 81 -5.14 -4.90 9.69
N LYS A 82 -6.25 -5.57 10.01
CA LYS A 82 -6.32 -7.03 10.12
C LYS A 82 -6.33 -7.69 8.74
N ALA A 83 -5.69 -8.85 8.64
CA ALA A 83 -5.85 -9.75 7.50
C ALA A 83 -7.11 -10.62 7.67
N ALA A 84 -8.02 -10.56 6.71
CA ALA A 84 -9.21 -11.43 6.66
C ALA A 84 -9.02 -12.67 5.78
N SER A 85 -7.90 -12.76 5.06
CA SER A 85 -7.59 -13.85 4.14
C SER A 85 -6.15 -14.34 4.29
N ARG A 86 -5.90 -15.56 3.81
CA ARG A 86 -4.55 -16.14 3.75
C ARG A 86 -3.59 -15.29 2.90
N ASP A 87 -4.08 -14.67 1.84
CA ASP A 87 -3.23 -13.84 0.97
C ASP A 87 -2.92 -12.48 1.60
N GLY A 88 -3.88 -11.88 2.31
CA GLY A 88 -3.62 -10.72 3.18
C GLY A 88 -2.60 -11.03 4.27
N LEU A 89 -2.70 -12.21 4.90
CA LEU A 89 -1.75 -12.66 5.91
C LEU A 89 -0.34 -12.84 5.34
N LYS A 90 -0.22 -13.45 4.14
CA LYS A 90 1.07 -13.56 3.44
C LYS A 90 1.65 -12.18 3.10
N ALA A 91 0.82 -11.23 2.64
CA ALA A 91 1.27 -9.88 2.33
C ALA A 91 1.80 -9.17 3.58
N LYS A 92 1.05 -9.24 4.68
CA LYS A 92 1.45 -8.68 5.98
C LYS A 92 2.73 -9.33 6.50
N ALA A 93 2.84 -10.66 6.45
CA ALA A 93 4.05 -11.37 6.88
C ALA A 93 5.29 -10.95 6.07
N ARG A 94 5.15 -10.78 4.75
CA ARG A 94 6.25 -10.29 3.89
C ARG A 94 6.65 -8.86 4.24
N ALA A 95 5.68 -7.97 4.43
CA ALA A 95 5.94 -6.58 4.81
C ALA A 95 6.62 -6.48 6.18
N VAL A 96 6.14 -7.23 7.18
CA VAL A 96 6.74 -7.31 8.51
C VAL A 96 8.17 -7.84 8.40
N ARG A 97 8.42 -8.92 7.65
CA ARG A 97 9.77 -9.47 7.46
C ARG A 97 10.73 -8.44 6.86
N LEU A 98 10.29 -7.67 5.86
CA LEU A 98 11.11 -6.61 5.25
C LEU A 98 11.51 -5.56 6.29
N VAL A 99 10.56 -5.12 7.11
CA VAL A 99 10.81 -4.16 8.18
C VAL A 99 11.75 -4.74 9.26
N LEU A 100 11.54 -5.98 9.68
CA LEU A 100 12.35 -6.61 10.74
C LEU A 100 13.79 -6.95 10.31
N GLY A 101 14.01 -7.12 9.00
CA GLY A 101 15.36 -7.26 8.43
C GLY A 101 16.20 -5.98 8.53
N ASP A 102 15.58 -4.85 8.88
CA ASP A 102 16.25 -3.58 9.10
C ASP A 102 16.69 -3.44 10.56
N THR A 103 17.98 -3.15 10.77
CA THR A 103 18.58 -3.02 12.11
C THR A 103 18.12 -1.78 12.85
N VAL A 104 17.53 -0.81 12.14
CA VAL A 104 17.17 0.53 12.66
C VAL A 104 15.73 0.61 13.17
N VAL A 105 14.99 -0.51 13.24
CA VAL A 105 13.61 -0.51 13.76
C VAL A 105 13.59 -0.52 15.29
N PRO A 106 12.94 0.47 15.95
CA PRO A 106 12.73 0.48 17.38
C PRO A 106 12.05 -0.79 17.90
N ARG A 107 12.49 -1.28 19.06
CA ARG A 107 12.02 -2.55 19.64
C ARG A 107 10.50 -2.60 19.83
N ASN A 108 9.90 -1.52 20.32
CA ASN A 108 8.46 -1.41 20.53
C ASN A 108 7.66 -1.61 19.23
N ILE A 109 8.16 -1.08 18.11
CA ILE A 109 7.47 -1.22 16.82
C ILE A 109 7.65 -2.62 16.26
N ARG A 110 8.85 -3.21 16.42
CA ARG A 110 9.11 -4.62 16.09
C ARG A 110 8.14 -5.55 16.83
N GLU A 111 7.99 -5.36 18.13
CA GLU A 111 7.07 -6.16 18.95
C GLU A 111 5.60 -5.94 18.53
N ALA A 112 5.20 -4.71 18.23
CA ALA A 112 3.84 -4.40 17.76
C ALA A 112 3.51 -5.09 16.43
N LEU A 113 4.41 -5.03 15.45
CA LEU A 113 4.26 -5.69 14.15
C LEU A 113 4.18 -7.21 14.28
N MET A 114 5.05 -7.80 15.11
CA MET A 114 5.03 -9.24 15.37
C MET A 114 3.75 -9.67 16.08
N ARG A 115 3.32 -8.93 17.11
CA ARG A 115 2.08 -9.22 17.84
C ARG A 115 0.87 -9.16 16.91
N SER A 116 0.74 -8.09 16.12
CA SER A 116 -0.34 -7.92 15.15
C SER A 116 -0.37 -9.05 14.11
N LEU A 117 0.79 -9.49 13.62
CA LEU A 117 0.86 -10.64 12.71
C LEU A 117 0.42 -11.95 13.39
N LEU A 118 0.86 -12.19 14.63
CA LEU A 118 0.49 -13.40 15.38
C LEU A 118 -1.01 -13.43 15.71
N GLU A 119 -1.60 -12.29 16.05
CA GLU A 119 -3.04 -12.15 16.27
C GLU A 119 -3.83 -12.49 14.99
N ASP A 120 -3.41 -11.98 13.84
CA ASP A 120 -4.03 -12.30 12.55
C ASP A 120 -3.86 -13.80 12.20
N MET A 121 -2.72 -14.41 12.52
CA MET A 121 -2.51 -15.85 12.33
C MET A 121 -3.44 -16.68 13.21
N GLN A 122 -3.64 -16.30 14.47
CA GLN A 122 -4.54 -16.99 15.39
C GLN A 122 -6.00 -16.86 14.95
N GLY A 123 -6.40 -15.68 14.48
CA GLY A 123 -7.76 -15.44 13.97
C GLY A 123 -8.05 -16.08 12.61
N GLY A 124 -7.04 -16.27 11.76
CA GLY A 124 -7.17 -16.88 10.43
C GLY A 124 -6.93 -18.40 10.38
N LEU A 125 -6.66 -19.03 11.52
CA LEU A 125 -6.54 -20.50 11.69
C LEU A 125 -7.82 -21.14 12.27
N LEU A 126 -8.87 -20.35 12.48
CA LEU A 126 -10.23 -20.80 12.80
C LEU A 126 -11.10 -20.81 11.54
#